data_AF-A0A7W0MQ89-F1
#
_entry.id   AF-A0A7W0MQ89-F1
#
_cell.length_a   1.000
_cell.length_b   1.000
_cell.length_c   1.000
_cell.angle_alpha   90.00
_cell.angle_beta   90.00
_cell.angle_gamma   90.00
#
_symmetry.space_group_name_H-M   'P 1'
#
loop_
_entity.id
_entity.type
_entity.pdbx_description
1 polymer ?
#
loop_
_entity_poly.entity_id
_entity_poly.type
_entity_poly.pdbx_seq_one_letter_code
_entity_poly.pdbx_strand_id
1 'polypeptide(L)' 'MYLPENDAQMFDILTELRLYAQLNALPGLAEEIDDAIVVLAVETRRNAGSKPAAPRAEDRR' A
#
# COMPACT_ATOMS: atom_id res chain seq x y z
N MET A 1 0.52 16.28 10.70
CA MET A 1 0.86 14.88 10.37
C MET A 1 1.20 14.82 8.90
N TYR A 2 2.30 14.19 8.53
CA TYR A 2 2.58 13.88 7.13
C TYR A 2 1.64 12.76 6.70
N LEU A 3 0.85 12.98 5.65
CA LEU A 3 0.11 11.92 4.97
C LEU A 3 1.09 11.23 4.01
N PRO A 4 1.11 9.90 3.90
CA PRO A 4 1.96 9.21 2.93
C PRO A 4 1.59 9.62 1.50
N GLU A 5 2.62 9.73 0.65
CA GLU A 5 2.54 10.22 -0.73
C GLU A 5 2.10 9.12 -1.72
N ASN A 6 2.29 7.85 -1.36
CA ASN A 6 1.90 6.71 -2.18
C ASN A 6 1.75 5.42 -1.35
N ASP A 7 1.17 4.40 -1.97
CA ASP A 7 0.91 3.09 -1.36
C ASP A 7 2.19 2.38 -0.89
N ALA A 8 3.33 2.57 -1.58
CA ALA A 8 4.59 1.94 -1.16
C ALA A 8 5.11 2.54 0.15
N GLN A 9 5.05 3.87 0.28
CA GLN A 9 5.41 4.55 1.52
C GLN A 9 4.45 4.17 2.67
N MET A 10 3.15 4.04 2.39
CA MET A 10 2.19 3.56 3.40
C MET A 10 2.53 2.13 3.85
N PHE A 11 2.90 1.25 2.92
CA PHE A 11 3.31 -0.13 3.24
C PHE A 11 4.53 -0.16 4.18
N ASP A 12 5.55 0.65 3.89
CA ASP A 12 6.75 0.74 4.73
C ASP A 12 6.38 1.21 6.15
N ILE A 13 5.56 2.26 6.27
CA ILE A 13 5.06 2.76 7.57
C ILE A 13 4.32 1.68 8.35
N LEU A 14 3.39 0.97 7.71
CA LEU A 14 2.64 -0.11 8.36
C LEU A 14 3.57 -1.24 8.81
N THR A 15 4.59 -1.58 8.02
CA THR A 15 5.55 -2.63 8.37
C THR A 15 6.40 -2.25 9.59
N GLU A 16 6.83 -0.99 9.68
CA GLU A 16 7.53 -0.46 10.86
C GLU A 16 6.64 -0.45 12.11
N LEU A 17 5.39 -0.02 11.97
CA LEU A 17 4.42 -0.02 13.07
C LEU A 17 4.11 -1.44 13.56
N ARG A 18 4.02 -2.39 12.64
CA ARG A 18 3.82 -3.81 12.95
C ARG A 18 4.98 -4.37 13.76
N LEU A 19 6.22 -4.06 13.35
CA LEU A 19 7.41 -4.44 14.11
C LEU A 19 7.41 -3.80 15.52
N TYR A 20 7.08 -2.52 15.61
CA TYR A 20 6.94 -1.84 16.90
C TYR A 20 5.91 -2.52 17.80
N ALA A 21 4.73 -2.85 17.28
CA ALA A 21 3.67 -3.53 18.04
C ALA A 21 4.15 -4.88 18.60
N GLN A 22 4.89 -5.65 17.80
CA GLN A 22 5.47 -6.92 18.26
C GLN A 22 6.52 -6.74 19.36
N LEU A 23 7.44 -5.78 19.19
CA LEU A 23 8.49 -5.52 20.17
C LEU A 23 7.94 -5.03 21.52
N ASN A 24 6.75 -4.44 21.52
CA ASN A 24 6.08 -3.92 22.72
C ASN A 24 4.97 -4.85 23.25
N ALA A 25 4.89 -6.09 22.76
CA ALA A 25 3.87 -7.07 23.18
C ALA A 25 2.43 -6.55 23.05
N LEU A 26 2.13 -5.87 21.94
CA LEU A 26 0.80 -5.38 21.57
C LEU A 26 0.20 -6.25 20.44
N PRO A 27 -0.21 -7.51 20.72
CA PRO A 27 -0.63 -8.44 19.68
C PRO A 27 -1.87 -8.00 18.92
N GLY A 28 -2.88 -7.44 19.59
CA GLY A 28 -4.10 -6.96 18.91
C GLY A 28 -3.82 -5.83 17.92
N LEU A 29 -2.89 -4.93 18.26
CA LEU A 29 -2.46 -3.88 17.34
C LEU A 29 -1.69 -4.46 16.15
N ALA A 30 -0.83 -5.46 16.38
CA ALA A 30 -0.13 -6.13 15.30
C ALA A 30 -1.11 -6.83 14.32
N GLU A 31 -2.17 -7.45 14.83
CA GLU A 31 -3.24 -8.04 14.02
C GLU A 31 -4.00 -7.00 13.19
N GLU A 32 -4.41 -5.89 13.80
CA GLU A 32 -5.08 -4.79 13.08
C GLU A 32 -4.19 -4.20 11.97
N ILE A 33 -2.88 -4.11 12.20
CA ILE A 33 -1.92 -3.63 11.19
C ILE A 33 -1.73 -4.67 10.08
N ASP A 34 -1.64 -5.96 10.41
CA ASP A 34 -1.55 -7.04 9.42
C ASP A 34 -2.79 -7.00 8.47
N ASP A 35 -3.99 -6.76 9.02
CA ASP A 35 -5.21 -6.57 8.22
C ASP A 35 -5.12 -5.33 7.31
N ALA A 36 -4.64 -4.21 7.83
CA ALA A 36 -4.47 -2.97 7.05
C ALA A 36 -3.48 -3.17 5.88
N ILE A 37 -2.39 -3.92 6.08
CA ILE A 37 -1.42 -4.26 5.05
C ILE A 37 -2.08 -5.09 3.93
N VAL A 38 -2.94 -6.05 4.28
CA VAL A 38 -3.67 -6.86 3.30
C VAL A 38 -4.62 -5.99 2.46
N VAL A 39 -5.37 -5.09 3.10
CA VAL A 39 -6.27 -4.15 2.40
C VAL A 39 -5.48 -3.29 1.43
N LEU A 40 -4.39 -2.67 1.88
CA LEU A 40 -3.53 -1.84 1.04
C LEU A 40 -3.01 -2.61 -0.18
N ALA A 41 -2.52 -3.85 0.02
CA ALA A 41 -2.02 -4.67 -1.09
C ALA A 41 -3.09 -4.99 -2.14
N VAL A 42 -4.35 -5.19 -1.72
CA VAL A 42 -5.49 -5.39 -2.63
C VAL A 42 -5.80 -4.10 -3.39
N GLU A 43 -5.79 -2.95 -2.72
CA GLU A 43 -6.08 -1.66 -3.33
C GLU A 43 -5.00 -1.23 -4.33
N THR A 44 -3.72 -1.36 -3.98
CA THR A 44 -2.60 -1.08 -4.88
C THR A 44 -2.70 -1.92 -6.16
N ARG A 45 -3.06 -3.19 -6.05
CA ARG A 45 -3.26 -4.06 -7.22
C ARG A 45 -4.43 -3.59 -8.10
N ARG A 46 -5.56 -3.21 -7.50
CA ARG A 46 -6.72 -2.67 -8.23
C ARG A 46 -6.36 -1.38 -8.97
N ASN A 47 -5.60 -0.50 -8.33
CA ASN A 47 -5.18 0.77 -8.91
C ASN A 47 -4.16 0.57 -10.04
N ALA A 48 -3.23 -0.39 -9.90
CA ALA A 48 -2.27 -0.74 -10.94
C ALA A 48 -2.93 -1.33 -12.21
N GLY A 49 -3.99 -2.13 -12.05
CA GLY A 49 -4.74 -2.72 -13.17
C GLY A 49 -5.68 -1.74 -13.89
N SER A 50 -5.97 -0.59 -13.29
CA SER A 50 -6.94 0.39 -13.83
C SER A 50 -6.29 1.50 -14.67
N LYS A 51 -4.96 1.47 -14.87
CA LYS A 51 -4.27 2.45 -15.71
C LYS A 51 -4.71 2.23 -17.17
N PRO A 52 -5.40 3.18 -17.82
CA PRO A 52 -5.77 3.01 -19.23
C PRO A 52 -4.49 2.89 -20.03
N ALA A 53 -4.39 1.85 -20.86
CA ALA A 53 -3.33 1.76 -21.85
C ALA A 53 -3.34 3.07 -22.66
N ALA A 54 -2.25 3.84 -22.58
CA ALA A 54 -2.11 5.06 -23.35
C ALA A 54 -2.42 4.76 -24.83
N PRO A 55 -3.24 5.59 -25.51
CA PRO A 55 -3.51 5.37 -26.92
C PRO A 55 -2.17 5.36 -27.65
N ARG A 56 -1.86 4.22 -28.31
CA ARG A 56 -0.73 4.13 -29.23
C ARG A 56 -0.89 5.29 -30.20
N ALA A 57 0.05 6.24 -30.15
CA ALA A 57 0.13 7.30 -31.13
C ALA A 57 0.17 6.64 -32.50
N GLU A 58 -0.97 6.73 -33.18
CA GLU A 58 -1.23 6.13 -34.46
C GLU A 58 -0.27 6.76 -35.47
N ASP A 59 0.44 5.88 -36.17
CA ASP A 59 1.30 6.17 -37.31
C ASP A 59 0.72 7.29 -38.18
N ARG A 60 1.31 8.49 -38.10
CA ARG A 60 1.06 9.54 -39.08
C ARG A 60 2.17 9.48 -40.13
N ARG A 61 1.87 8.74 -41.20
CA ARG A 61 2.59 8.75 -42.48
C ARG A 61 2.57 10.13 -43.12
#